data_AF-A0A8T3TCP0-F1
#
_entry.id   AF-A0A8T3TCP0-F1
#
_cell.length_a   1.000
_cell.length_b   1.000
_cell.length_c   1.000
_cell.angle_alpha   90.00
_cell.angle_beta   90.00
_cell.angle_gamma   90.00
#
_symmetry.space_group_name_H-M   'P 1'
#
loop_
_entity.id
_entity.type
_entity.pdbx_description
1 polymer ?
#
loop_
_entity_poly.entity_id
_entity_poly.type
_entity_poly.pdbx_seq_one_letter_code
_entity_poly.pdbx_strand_id
1 'polypeptide(L)'
;MNINELKSKNIKELVQIGGDLEVSDAREMRKDDLVERILQRQVERGGQVYATGILDIVDEGFGFMRRRGLMPSVDDIYVSSSQVRRFGLRAGDRVGGVTRSPKDGEKYWGLLRVESVNGVDPETAKRRPHFETLTPIHPIE
;
A
#
# COMPACT_ATOMS: atom_id res chain seq x y z
N MET A 1 -9.70 4.53 10.36
CA MET A 1 -8.47 4.67 11.16
C MET A 1 -7.31 4.72 10.18
N ASN A 2 -6.23 5.44 10.49
CA ASN A 2 -5.04 5.45 9.63
C ASN A 2 -4.04 4.35 10.05
N ILE A 3 -3.02 4.13 9.24
CA ILE A 3 -2.03 3.07 9.48
C ILE A 3 -1.19 3.30 10.74
N ASN A 4 -0.90 4.55 11.11
CA ASN A 4 -0.13 4.88 12.31
C ASN A 4 -0.91 4.53 13.58
N GLU A 5 -2.20 4.88 13.62
CA GLU A 5 -3.11 4.51 14.71
C GLU A 5 -3.14 3.00 14.90
N LEU A 6 -3.31 2.23 13.81
CA LEU A 6 -3.35 0.78 13.87
C LEU A 6 -2.02 0.17 14.32
N LYS A 7 -0.88 0.66 13.84
CA LYS A 7 0.44 0.14 14.25
C LYS A 7 0.75 0.37 15.73
N SER A 8 0.25 1.46 16.30
CA SER A 8 0.42 1.76 17.72
C SER A 8 -0.36 0.83 18.65
N LYS A 9 -1.40 0.15 18.13
CA LYS A 9 -2.25 -0.73 18.93
C LYS A 9 -1.60 -2.06 19.26
N ASN A 10 -2.05 -2.65 20.36
CA ASN A 10 -1.66 -4.01 20.74
C ASN A 10 -2.39 -5.04 19.86
N ILE A 11 -1.81 -6.23 19.70
CA ILE A 11 -2.37 -7.31 18.89
C ILE A 11 -3.78 -7.69 19.34
N LYS A 12 -4.08 -7.67 20.64
CA LYS A 12 -5.42 -7.93 21.18
C LYS A 12 -6.46 -6.94 20.66
N GLU A 13 -6.11 -5.65 20.61
CA GLU A 13 -6.98 -4.61 20.07
C GLU A 13 -7.15 -4.75 18.56
N LEU A 14 -6.08 -5.08 17.84
CA LEU A 14 -6.14 -5.29 16.38
C LEU A 14 -7.02 -6.50 16.03
N VAL A 15 -6.94 -7.58 16.80
CA VAL A 15 -7.84 -8.75 16.62
C VAL A 15 -9.29 -8.36 16.88
N GLN A 16 -9.56 -7.54 17.89
CA GLN A 16 -10.93 -7.05 18.16
C GLN A 16 -11.45 -6.20 17.00
N ILE A 17 -10.67 -5.22 16.54
CA ILE A 17 -11.01 -4.37 15.40
C ILE A 17 -11.22 -5.22 14.13
N GLY A 18 -10.36 -6.22 13.91
CA GLY A 18 -10.48 -7.17 12.81
C GLY A 18 -11.78 -7.97 12.88
N GLY A 19 -12.15 -8.45 14.07
CA GLY A 19 -13.42 -9.13 14.30
C GLY A 19 -14.63 -8.25 14.00
N ASP A 20 -14.62 -6.99 14.45
CA ASP A 20 -15.68 -6.02 14.18
C ASP A 20 -15.84 -5.73 12.68
N LEU A 21 -14.76 -5.87 11.90
CA LEU A 21 -14.69 -5.70 10.44
C LEU A 21 -14.83 -7.01 9.64
N GLU A 22 -15.17 -8.11 10.31
CA GLU A 22 -15.36 -9.46 9.74
C GLU A 22 -14.10 -10.00 9.05
N VAL A 23 -12.93 -9.78 9.65
CA VAL A 23 -11.68 -10.45 9.27
C VAL A 23 -11.65 -11.82 9.95
N SER A 24 -12.03 -12.88 9.21
CA SER A 24 -12.16 -14.25 9.73
C SER A 24 -10.87 -14.78 10.37
N ASP A 25 -9.73 -14.50 9.74
CA ASP A 25 -8.45 -15.15 10.09
C ASP A 25 -7.57 -14.24 10.98
N ALA A 26 -8.16 -13.19 11.57
CA ALA A 26 -7.42 -12.12 12.25
C ALA A 26 -6.47 -12.61 13.37
N ARG A 27 -6.78 -13.74 14.01
CA ARG A 27 -6.00 -14.31 15.11
C ARG A 27 -4.71 -15.00 14.65
N GLU A 28 -4.65 -15.45 13.41
CA GLU A 28 -3.52 -16.21 12.85
C GLU A 28 -2.56 -15.32 12.05
N MET A 29 -3.00 -14.11 11.72
CA MET A 29 -2.22 -13.15 10.93
C MET A 29 -1.09 -12.51 11.73
N ARG A 30 0.03 -12.24 11.06
CA ARG A 30 1.07 -11.37 11.62
C ARG A 30 0.53 -9.96 11.79
N LYS A 31 1.09 -9.21 12.74
CA LYS A 31 0.63 -7.86 13.08
C LYS A 31 0.53 -6.94 11.84
N ASP A 32 1.56 -6.91 11.00
CA ASP A 32 1.57 -6.05 9.81
C ASP A 32 0.51 -6.46 8.79
N ASP A 33 0.34 -7.76 8.54
CA ASP A 33 -0.67 -8.29 7.61
C ASP A 33 -2.09 -8.00 8.13
N LEU A 34 -2.30 -8.11 9.44
CA LEU A 34 -3.57 -7.77 10.09
C LEU A 34 -3.90 -6.28 9.96
N VAL A 35 -2.91 -5.41 10.15
CA VAL A 35 -3.09 -3.95 9.98
C VAL A 35 -3.52 -3.63 8.55
N GLU A 36 -2.83 -4.20 7.55
CA GLU A 36 -3.20 -3.99 6.15
C GLU A 36 -4.59 -4.54 5.82
N ARG A 37 -4.93 -5.73 6.35
CA ARG A 37 -6.25 -6.33 6.15
C ARG A 37 -7.36 -5.49 6.78
N ILE A 38 -7.12 -4.92 7.96
CA ILE A 38 -8.05 -3.98 8.61
C ILE A 38 -8.26 -2.73 7.75
N LEU A 39 -7.18 -2.13 7.23
CA LEU A 39 -7.28 -0.97 6.33
C LEU A 39 -8.10 -1.29 5.09
N GLN A 40 -7.83 -2.43 4.46
CA GLN A 40 -8.60 -2.91 3.32
C GLN A 40 -10.10 -3.03 3.65
N ARG A 41 -10.45 -3.69 4.75
CA ARG A 41 -11.85 -3.87 5.15
C ARG A 41 -12.56 -2.56 5.50
N GLN A 42 -11.85 -1.60 6.09
CA GLN A 42 -12.41 -0.27 6.36
C GLN A 42 -12.81 0.45 5.07
N VAL A 43 -11.95 0.39 4.05
CA VAL A 43 -12.20 1.00 2.75
C VAL A 43 -13.35 0.28 2.03
N GLU A 44 -13.36 -1.05 2.05
CA GLU A 44 -14.41 -1.88 1.44
C GLU A 44 -15.79 -1.64 2.09
N ARG A 45 -15.86 -1.53 3.42
CA ARG A 45 -17.11 -1.17 4.13
C ARG A 45 -17.63 0.22 3.78
N GLY A 46 -16.73 1.13 3.39
CA GLY A 46 -17.09 2.45 2.86
C GLY A 46 -17.57 2.43 1.40
N GLY A 47 -17.69 1.26 0.78
CA GLY A 47 -18.11 1.10 -0.63
C GLY A 47 -17.01 1.46 -1.63
N GLN A 48 -15.76 1.61 -1.17
CA GLN A 48 -14.62 1.91 -2.01
C GLN A 48 -13.77 0.67 -2.25
N VAL A 49 -13.02 0.66 -3.35
CA VAL A 49 -12.13 -0.46 -3.68
C VAL A 49 -10.73 -0.16 -3.13
N TYR A 50 -10.18 -1.11 -2.38
CA TYR A 50 -8.80 -1.07 -1.93
C TYR A 50 -7.95 -2.02 -2.78
N ALA A 51 -6.73 -1.61 -3.11
CA ALA A 51 -5.80 -2.46 -3.82
C ALA A 51 -4.37 -2.26 -3.34
N THR A 52 -3.59 -3.32 -3.50
CA THR A 52 -2.17 -3.37 -3.16
C THR A 52 -1.39 -3.95 -4.33
N GLY A 53 -0.14 -3.54 -4.50
CA GLY A 53 0.76 -4.11 -5.50
C GLY A 53 2.13 -3.47 -5.49
N ILE A 54 3.00 -3.93 -6.38
CA ILE A 54 4.36 -3.40 -6.52
C ILE A 54 4.36 -2.26 -7.54
N LEU A 55 4.87 -1.10 -7.16
CA LEU A 55 4.97 0.05 -8.04
C LEU A 55 6.08 -0.17 -9.07
N ASP A 56 5.71 -0.06 -10.34
CA ASP A 56 6.60 0.02 -11.47
C ASP A 56 6.51 1.43 -12.07
N ILE A 57 7.61 2.16 -12.07
CA ILE A 57 7.66 3.55 -12.57
C ILE A 57 8.11 3.50 -14.03
N VAL A 58 7.29 4.12 -14.89
CA VAL A 58 7.54 4.25 -16.33
C VAL A 58 8.19 5.61 -16.59
N ASP A 59 8.49 5.89 -17.85
CA ASP A 59 9.00 7.19 -18.30
C ASP A 59 8.08 8.35 -17.88
N GLU A 60 8.67 9.53 -17.70
CA GLU A 60 7.99 10.77 -17.26
C GLU A 60 7.44 10.75 -15.81
N GLY A 61 7.73 9.70 -15.05
CA GLY A 61 7.56 9.67 -13.59
C GLY A 61 6.16 9.32 -13.10
N PHE A 62 5.26 8.87 -13.99
CA PHE A 62 4.07 8.13 -13.59
C PHE A 62 4.39 6.62 -13.53
N GLY A 63 3.48 5.81 -12.99
CA GLY A 63 3.72 4.37 -12.88
C GLY A 63 2.45 3.53 -12.83
N PHE A 64 2.65 2.24 -12.71
CA PHE A 64 1.61 1.24 -12.53
C PHE A 64 1.90 0.39 -11.30
N MET A 65 0.89 0.22 -10.45
CA MET A 65 0.92 -0.74 -9.36
C MET A 65 0.55 -2.12 -9.92
N ARG A 66 1.58 -2.96 -10.09
CA ARG A 66 1.48 -4.34 -10.57
C ARG A 66 0.83 -5.21 -9.51
N ARG A 67 -0.34 -5.78 -9.83
CA ARG A 67 -1.15 -6.56 -8.87
C ARG A 67 -0.94 -8.06 -8.97
N ARG A 68 -0.60 -8.57 -10.16
CA ARG A 68 -0.44 -10.00 -10.44
C ARG A 68 0.92 -10.23 -11.07
N GLY A 69 1.89 -10.64 -10.25
CA GLY A 69 3.28 -10.73 -10.68
C GLY A 69 3.90 -9.35 -10.97
N LEU A 70 4.97 -9.34 -11.74
CA LEU A 70 5.76 -8.15 -12.07
C LEU A 70 5.67 -7.75 -13.55
N MET A 71 4.81 -8.43 -14.32
CA MET A 71 4.59 -8.13 -15.73
C MET A 71 3.38 -7.23 -15.90
N PRO A 72 3.33 -6.42 -16.97
CA PRO A 72 2.16 -5.61 -17.29
C PRO A 72 0.88 -6.43 -17.41
N SER A 73 -0.18 -5.98 -16.75
CA SER A 73 -1.50 -6.60 -16.75
C SER A 73 -2.60 -5.56 -16.94
N VAL A 74 -3.76 -6.01 -17.45
CA VAL A 74 -4.97 -5.18 -17.54
C VAL A 74 -5.53 -4.78 -16.17
N ASP A 75 -5.18 -5.55 -15.14
CA ASP A 75 -5.59 -5.32 -13.75
C ASP A 75 -4.71 -4.28 -13.02
N ASP A 76 -3.69 -3.75 -13.69
CA ASP A 76 -2.75 -2.81 -13.09
C ASP A 76 -3.42 -1.47 -12.81
N ILE A 77 -2.96 -0.83 -11.74
CA ILE A 77 -3.53 0.45 -11.29
C ILE A 77 -2.57 1.56 -11.64
N TYR A 78 -3.06 2.53 -12.40
CA TYR A 78 -2.34 3.73 -12.76
C TYR A 78 -2.05 4.59 -11.51
N VAL A 79 -0.81 5.03 -11.38
CA VAL A 79 -0.34 5.94 -10.33
C VAL A 79 0.21 7.19 -11.00
N SER A 80 -0.39 8.34 -10.67
CA SER A 80 0.00 9.62 -11.29
C SER A 80 1.38 10.07 -10.87
N SER A 81 2.06 10.82 -11.74
CA SER A 81 3.37 11.42 -11.43
C SER A 81 3.31 12.38 -10.23
N SER A 82 2.16 13.02 -10.02
CA SER A 82 1.89 13.86 -8.85
C SER A 82 1.95 13.06 -7.55
N GLN A 83 1.35 11.86 -7.52
CA GLN A 83 1.37 10.97 -6.36
C GLN A 83 2.77 10.39 -6.12
N VAL A 84 3.45 9.96 -7.19
CA VAL A 84 4.84 9.47 -7.13
C VAL A 84 5.74 10.53 -6.48
N ARG A 85 5.68 11.77 -6.96
CA ARG A 85 6.49 12.88 -6.41
C ARG A 85 6.07 13.26 -5.00
N ARG A 86 4.77 13.37 -4.72
CA ARG A 86 4.24 13.80 -3.41
C ARG A 86 4.74 12.90 -2.28
N PHE A 87 4.66 11.58 -2.46
CA PHE A 87 5.02 10.60 -1.44
C PHE A 87 6.44 10.05 -1.59
N GLY A 88 7.22 10.54 -2.56
CA GLY A 88 8.58 10.05 -2.82
C GLY A 88 8.59 8.55 -3.11
N LEU A 89 7.62 8.08 -3.91
CA LEU A 89 7.52 6.68 -4.28
C LEU A 89 8.66 6.30 -5.23
N ARG A 90 9.13 5.07 -5.11
CA ARG A 90 10.24 4.51 -5.89
C ARG A 90 9.78 3.20 -6.52
N ALA A 91 10.38 2.84 -7.66
CA ALA A 91 10.13 1.54 -8.27
C ALA A 91 10.46 0.42 -7.27
N GLY A 92 9.60 -0.59 -7.20
CA GLY A 92 9.69 -1.68 -6.23
C GLY A 92 8.94 -1.44 -4.91
N ASP A 93 8.42 -0.23 -4.66
CA ASP A 93 7.59 0.02 -3.47
C ASP A 93 6.30 -0.82 -3.51
N ARG A 94 5.98 -1.52 -2.42
CA ARG A 94 4.67 -2.10 -2.21
C ARG A 94 3.71 -1.01 -1.77
N VAL A 95 2.84 -0.56 -2.67
CA VAL A 95 1.87 0.50 -2.42
C VAL A 95 0.51 -0.12 -2.12
N GLY A 96 -0.20 0.44 -1.14
CA GLY A 96 -1.58 0.10 -0.82
C GLY A 96 -2.44 1.36 -0.77
N GLY A 97 -3.65 1.29 -1.30
CA GLY A 97 -4.51 2.47 -1.33
C GLY A 97 -5.88 2.26 -1.94
N VAL A 98 -6.67 3.33 -1.84
CA VAL A 98 -8.01 3.40 -2.41
C VAL A 98 -7.91 3.65 -3.91
N THR A 99 -8.66 2.89 -4.70
CA THR A 99 -8.70 3.01 -6.15
C THR A 99 -10.00 3.68 -6.62
N ARG A 100 -10.00 4.10 -7.87
CA ARG A 100 -11.17 4.60 -8.59
C ARG A 100 -11.28 3.91 -9.93
N SER A 101 -12.52 3.77 -10.39
CA SER A 101 -12.80 3.31 -11.75
C SER A 101 -12.15 4.23 -12.79
N PRO A 102 -11.81 3.70 -13.97
CA PRO A 102 -11.37 4.51 -15.10
C PRO A 102 -12.46 5.54 -15.46
N LYS A 103 -12.04 6.76 -15.83
CA LYS A 103 -12.91 7.76 -16.45
C LYS A 103 -13.05 7.49 -17.95
N ASP A 104 -13.95 8.21 -18.61
CA ASP A 104 -14.09 8.14 -20.06
C ASP A 104 -12.75 8.39 -20.77
N GLY A 105 -12.32 7.43 -21.58
CA GLY A 105 -11.04 7.43 -22.28
C GLY A 105 -9.86 6.85 -21.50
N GLU A 106 -10.01 6.49 -20.22
CA GLU A 106 -8.97 5.80 -19.45
C GLU A 106 -9.13 4.27 -19.57
N LYS A 107 -8.02 3.56 -19.79
CA LYS A 107 -8.00 2.09 -19.88
C LYS A 107 -7.85 1.39 -18.52
N TYR A 108 -7.20 2.03 -17.56
CA TYR A 108 -6.80 1.43 -16.29
C TYR A 108 -7.50 2.08 -15.11
N TRP A 109 -7.68 1.32 -14.04
CA TRP A 109 -8.09 1.88 -12.75
C TRP A 109 -7.02 2.86 -12.25
N GLY A 110 -7.45 3.92 -11.57
CA GLY A 110 -6.53 4.91 -11.00
C GLY A 110 -6.38 4.75 -9.50
N LEU A 111 -5.19 5.02 -8.98
CA LEU A 111 -5.00 5.20 -7.54
C LEU A 111 -5.61 6.54 -7.12
N LEU A 112 -6.61 6.51 -6.24
CA LEU A 112 -7.26 7.70 -5.70
C LEU A 112 -6.47 8.27 -4.52
N ARG A 113 -6.11 7.41 -3.57
CA ARG A 113 -5.41 7.81 -2.34
C ARG A 113 -4.43 6.71 -1.91
N VAL A 114 -3.21 7.13 -1.56
CA VAL A 114 -2.19 6.24 -0.98
C VAL A 114 -2.49 6.11 0.51
N GLU A 115 -2.60 4.88 1.01
CA GLU A 115 -2.83 4.56 2.43
C GLU A 115 -1.60 3.96 3.09
N SER A 116 -0.78 3.22 2.32
CA SER A 116 0.42 2.56 2.83
C SER A 116 1.51 2.46 1.75
N VAL A 117 2.77 2.48 2.20
CA VAL A 117 3.95 2.21 1.39
C VAL A 117 4.86 1.29 2.19
N ASN A 118 5.17 0.10 1.67
CA ASN A 118 5.96 -0.93 2.35
C ASN A 118 5.45 -1.23 3.78
N GLY A 119 4.12 -1.24 3.95
CA GLY A 119 3.48 -1.51 5.23
C GLY A 119 3.60 -0.38 6.25
N VAL A 120 4.08 0.81 5.89
CA VAL A 120 4.12 1.99 6.78
C VAL A 120 3.36 3.16 6.18
N ASP A 121 3.19 4.21 6.99
CA ASP A 121 2.59 5.46 6.55
C ASP A 121 3.39 6.11 5.39
N PRO A 122 2.72 6.63 4.35
CA PRO A 122 3.40 7.23 3.20
C PRO A 122 4.33 8.40 3.56
N GLU A 123 3.98 9.22 4.55
CA GLU A 123 4.83 10.34 4.99
C GLU A 123 6.07 9.85 5.75
N THR A 124 5.94 8.72 6.45
CA THR A 124 7.08 8.05 7.07
C THR A 124 7.98 7.41 6.01
N ALA A 125 7.39 6.68 5.06
CA ALA A 125 8.12 6.02 3.98
C ALA A 125 8.94 7.03 3.16
N LYS A 126 8.42 8.23 2.92
CA LYS A 126 9.11 9.29 2.17
C LYS A 126 10.47 9.68 2.75
N ARG A 127 10.65 9.57 4.07
CA ARG A 127 11.88 9.95 4.78
C ARG A 127 12.95 8.85 4.77
N ARG A 128 12.67 7.68 4.17
CA ARG A 128 13.60 6.56 4.17
C ARG A 128 14.87 6.87 3.36
N PRO A 129 16.05 6.45 3.83
CA PRO A 129 17.29 6.62 3.09
C PRO A 129 17.23 5.88 1.75
N HIS A 130 18.13 6.24 0.83
CA HIS A 130 18.33 5.46 -0.39
C HIS A 130 19.19 4.24 -0.05
N PHE A 131 18.87 3.08 -0.62
CA PHE A 131 19.60 1.84 -0.33
C PHE A 131 21.10 2.00 -0.60
N GLU A 132 21.46 2.67 -1.69
CA GLU A 132 22.85 2.97 -2.09
C GLU A 132 23.62 3.84 -1.09
N THR A 133 22.92 4.58 -0.21
CA THR A 133 23.55 5.43 0.81
C THR A 133 23.78 4.71 2.14
N LEU A 134 23.27 3.48 2.28
CA LEU A 134 23.47 2.69 3.49
C LEU A 134 24.93 2.21 3.56
N THR A 135 25.48 2.20 4.77
CA THR A 135 26.82 1.64 5.00
C THR A 135 26.75 0.11 4.92
N PRO A 136 27.46 -0.54 3.99
CA PRO A 136 27.49 -1.99 3.92
C PRO A 136 28.24 -2.55 5.13
N ILE A 137 27.66 -3.56 5.79
CA ILE A 137 28.24 -4.27 6.92
C ILE A 137 28.13 -5.78 6.69
N HIS A 138 28.98 -6.56 7.38
CA HIS A 138 28.82 -8.02 7.42
C HIS A 138 27.57 -8.41 8.24
N PRO A 139 26.96 -9.58 7.97
CA PRO A 139 25.89 -10.11 8.80
C PRO A 139 26.33 -10.27 10.26
N ILE A 140 25.48 -9.86 11.20
CA ILE A 140 25.74 -9.89 12.65
C ILE A 140 24.79 -10.80 13.42
N GLU A 141 23.78 -11.38 12.76
CA GLU A 141 22.77 -12.29 13.30
C GLU A 141 22.44 -13.39 12.30
#